data_AF-A0A3S1ZB96-F1
#
_entry.id   AF-A0A3S1ZB96-F1
#
_cell.length_a   1.000
_cell.length_b   1.000
_cell.length_c   1.000
_cell.angle_alpha   90.00
_cell.angle_beta   90.00
_cell.angle_gamma   90.00
#
_symmetry.space_group_name_H-M   'P 1'
#
loop_
_entity.id
_entity.type
_entity.pdbx_description
1 polymer ?
#
loop_
_entity_poly.entity_id
_entity_poly.type
_entity_poly.pdbx_seq_one_letter_code
_entity_poly.pdbx_strand_id
1 'polypeptide(L)'
;LTLDDWDRYGRDVPTILDLMPSGRFLMEDFCYAGGIPAVMKEIGDLLDLDVLTVTGKTVRDNIRDAENYNPEVIRPRDKALTPSGGIAVLRGNLAPDGAIIKPSAASPALMKHRGRAVVFEDIDDYKARVDDPALDVDEASIMVLKNCGPKGYP
;
A
#
# COMPACT_ATOMS: atom_id res chain seq x y z
N LEU A 1 2.34 5.77 18.22
CA LEU A 1 2.28 5.25 16.85
C LEU A 1 3.59 5.60 16.14
N THR A 2 4.26 4.59 15.59
CA THR A 2 5.59 4.64 14.99
C THR A 2 5.59 3.89 13.65
N LEU A 3 6.66 4.00 12.84
CA LEU A 3 6.80 3.19 11.62
C LEU A 3 6.80 1.68 11.93
N ASP A 4 7.33 1.28 13.08
CA ASP A 4 7.37 -0.13 13.47
C ASP A 4 5.96 -0.67 13.78
N ASP A 5 5.05 0.19 14.28
CA ASP A 5 3.64 -0.18 14.43
C ASP A 5 3.01 -0.46 13.05
N TRP A 6 3.32 0.36 12.04
CA TRP A 6 2.82 0.16 10.67
C TRP A 6 3.31 -1.15 10.05
N ASP A 7 4.60 -1.44 10.15
CA ASP A 7 5.16 -2.70 9.62
C ASP A 7 4.58 -3.91 10.36
N ARG A 8 4.48 -3.83 11.69
CA ARG A 8 3.97 -4.91 12.53
C ARG A 8 2.50 -5.23 12.23
N TYR A 9 1.63 -4.24 12.20
CA TYR A 9 0.19 -4.46 12.03
C TYR A 9 -0.23 -4.58 10.56
N GLY A 10 0.58 -4.12 9.61
CA GLY A 10 0.32 -4.27 8.18
C GLY A 10 0.78 -5.62 7.60
N ARG A 11 1.76 -6.27 8.23
CA ARG A 11 2.28 -7.57 7.79
C ARG A 11 1.19 -8.64 7.85
N ASP A 12 1.16 -9.51 6.85
CA ASP A 12 0.22 -10.63 6.72
C ASP A 12 -1.27 -10.24 6.67
N VAL A 13 -1.56 -8.95 6.49
CA VAL A 13 -2.92 -8.46 6.20
C VAL A 13 -3.17 -8.58 4.69
N PRO A 14 -4.10 -9.41 4.23
CA PRO A 14 -4.36 -9.60 2.81
C PRO A 14 -5.02 -8.37 2.18
N THR A 15 -4.66 -8.03 0.94
CA THR A 15 -5.44 -7.07 0.15
C THR A 15 -6.65 -7.78 -0.44
N ILE A 16 -7.78 -7.67 0.24
CA ILE A 16 -9.06 -8.26 -0.22
C ILE A 16 -9.88 -7.35 -1.13
N LEU A 17 -9.59 -6.04 -1.15
CA LEU A 17 -10.34 -5.08 -1.93
C LEU A 17 -9.75 -4.92 -3.35
N ASP A 18 -10.52 -5.30 -4.38
CA ASP A 18 -10.11 -5.33 -5.79
C ASP A 18 -10.34 -3.97 -6.48
N LEU A 19 -9.66 -2.92 -5.98
CA LEU A 19 -9.76 -1.56 -6.52
C LEU A 19 -8.47 -1.08 -7.17
N MET A 20 -8.61 -0.28 -8.23
CA MET A 20 -7.49 0.47 -8.79
C MET A 20 -6.80 1.33 -7.70
N PRO A 21 -5.46 1.44 -7.70
CA PRO A 21 -4.52 0.96 -8.73
C PRO A 21 -4.01 -0.49 -8.54
N SER A 22 -4.44 -1.21 -7.50
CA SER A 22 -3.93 -2.57 -7.22
C SER A 22 -4.81 -3.67 -7.84
N GLY A 23 -6.03 -3.32 -8.20
CA GLY A 23 -7.06 -4.20 -8.76
C GLY A 23 -7.78 -3.57 -9.96
N ARG A 24 -9.04 -3.97 -10.18
CA ARG A 24 -9.79 -3.73 -11.42
C ARG A 24 -10.94 -2.71 -11.28
N PHE A 25 -11.60 -2.66 -10.11
CA PHE A 25 -12.84 -1.90 -9.93
C PHE A 25 -12.60 -0.49 -9.37
N LEU A 26 -13.69 0.29 -9.23
CA LEU A 26 -13.68 1.65 -8.69
C LEU A 26 -14.56 1.80 -7.43
N MET A 27 -14.55 2.99 -6.83
CA MET A 27 -15.22 3.25 -5.55
C MET A 27 -16.74 3.04 -5.56
N GLU A 28 -17.40 3.18 -6.73
CA GLU A 28 -18.83 2.91 -6.87
C GLU A 28 -19.15 1.42 -6.68
N ASP A 29 -18.37 0.55 -7.32
CA ASP A 29 -18.47 -0.91 -7.15
C ASP A 29 -18.25 -1.30 -5.68
N PHE A 30 -17.28 -0.66 -5.02
CA PHE A 30 -17.01 -0.89 -3.60
C PHE A 30 -18.16 -0.48 -2.69
N CYS A 31 -18.81 0.65 -2.98
CA CYS A 31 -20.00 1.08 -2.26
C CYS A 31 -21.10 0.04 -2.39
N TYR A 32 -21.39 -0.42 -3.62
CA TYR A 32 -22.43 -1.42 -3.89
C TYR A 32 -22.09 -2.80 -3.32
N ALA A 33 -20.81 -3.15 -3.22
CA ALA A 33 -20.35 -4.41 -2.63
C ALA A 33 -20.55 -4.49 -1.10
N GLY A 34 -20.92 -3.39 -0.43
CA GLY A 34 -21.12 -3.32 1.02
C GLY A 34 -20.11 -2.42 1.76
N GLY A 35 -19.16 -1.83 1.04
CA GLY A 35 -18.27 -0.81 1.55
C GLY A 35 -17.33 -1.28 2.68
N ILE A 36 -16.86 -0.32 3.47
CA ILE A 36 -15.92 -0.57 4.58
C ILE A 36 -16.46 -1.54 5.63
N PRO A 37 -17.76 -1.50 6.04
CA PRO A 37 -18.28 -2.46 7.01
C PRO A 37 -18.12 -3.93 6.56
N ALA A 38 -18.33 -4.22 5.28
CA ALA A 38 -18.15 -5.56 4.72
C ALA A 38 -16.67 -5.99 4.75
N VAL A 39 -15.75 -5.08 4.41
CA VAL A 39 -14.29 -5.32 4.53
C VAL A 39 -13.90 -5.62 5.97
N MET A 40 -14.33 -4.76 6.91
CA MET A 40 -14.02 -4.92 8.34
C MET A 40 -14.55 -6.24 8.90
N LYS A 41 -15.71 -6.69 8.43
CA LYS A 41 -16.29 -7.99 8.83
C LYS A 41 -15.45 -9.16 8.32
N GLU A 42 -14.96 -9.10 7.09
CA GLU A 42 -14.12 -10.14 6.48
C GLU A 42 -12.74 -10.28 7.16
N ILE A 43 -12.19 -9.18 7.69
CA ILE A 43 -10.91 -9.17 8.43
C ILE A 43 -11.09 -9.05 9.95
N GLY A 44 -12.27 -9.34 10.47
CA GLY A 44 -12.62 -9.04 11.87
C GLY A 44 -11.70 -9.70 12.91
N ASP A 45 -11.07 -10.82 12.59
CA ASP A 45 -10.08 -11.49 13.43
C ASP A 45 -8.75 -10.72 13.57
N LEU A 46 -8.49 -9.77 12.67
CA LEU A 46 -7.32 -8.90 12.67
C LEU A 46 -7.58 -7.54 13.35
N LEU A 47 -8.83 -7.30 13.78
CA LEU A 47 -9.26 -6.02 14.35
C LEU A 47 -9.53 -6.14 15.85
N ASP A 48 -9.29 -5.06 16.58
CA ASP A 48 -9.87 -4.90 17.92
C ASP A 48 -11.33 -4.48 17.77
N LEU A 49 -12.24 -5.45 17.94
CA LEU A 49 -13.66 -5.29 17.66
C LEU A 49 -14.43 -4.62 18.82
N ASP A 50 -13.85 -4.55 20.01
CA ASP A 50 -14.55 -4.09 21.22
C ASP A 50 -14.30 -2.60 21.50
N VAL A 51 -13.58 -1.91 20.61
CA VAL A 51 -13.33 -0.47 20.71
C VAL A 51 -14.58 0.37 20.47
N LEU A 52 -14.76 1.41 21.30
CA LEU A 52 -15.84 2.37 21.19
C LEU A 52 -15.68 3.24 19.93
N THR A 53 -16.78 3.52 19.26
CA THR A 53 -16.82 4.41 18.09
C THR A 53 -17.67 5.66 18.38
N VAL A 54 -17.67 6.60 17.45
CA VAL A 54 -18.50 7.83 17.54
C VAL A 54 -20.01 7.57 17.54
N THR A 55 -20.47 6.36 17.18
CA THR A 55 -21.89 5.96 17.26
C THR A 55 -22.32 5.61 18.68
N GLY A 56 -21.39 5.58 19.65
CA GLY A 56 -21.62 5.10 21.01
C GLY A 56 -21.65 3.57 21.11
N LYS A 57 -21.38 2.85 20.02
CA LYS A 57 -21.32 1.38 19.97
C LYS A 57 -19.91 0.89 19.65
N THR A 58 -19.66 -0.39 19.89
CA THR A 58 -18.40 -1.04 19.52
C THR A 58 -18.26 -1.19 18.00
N VAL A 59 -17.05 -1.42 17.49
CA VAL A 59 -16.84 -1.79 16.09
C VAL A 59 -17.65 -3.05 15.74
N ARG A 60 -17.62 -4.07 16.62
CA ARG A 60 -18.39 -5.30 16.48
C ARG A 60 -19.86 -5.04 16.22
N ASP A 61 -20.48 -4.17 17.02
CA ASP A 61 -21.90 -3.84 16.91
C ASP A 61 -22.23 -3.12 15.61
N ASN A 62 -21.33 -2.24 15.15
CA ASN A 62 -21.54 -1.47 13.93
C ASN A 62 -21.44 -2.32 12.66
N ILE A 63 -20.59 -3.36 12.65
CA ILE A 63 -20.37 -4.20 11.46
C ILE A 63 -21.15 -5.52 11.49
N ARG A 64 -21.87 -5.84 12.58
CA ARG A 64 -22.56 -7.12 12.79
C ARG A 64 -23.44 -7.51 11.59
N ASP A 65 -24.23 -6.56 11.11
CA ASP A 65 -25.23 -6.77 10.07
C ASP A 65 -24.70 -6.40 8.66
N ALA A 66 -23.40 -6.12 8.53
CA ALA A 66 -22.78 -5.84 7.24
C ALA A 66 -22.75 -7.10 6.35
N GLU A 67 -22.98 -6.92 5.05
CA GLU A 67 -22.99 -7.99 4.07
C GLU A 67 -22.06 -7.64 2.91
N ASN A 68 -21.39 -8.66 2.39
CA ASN A 68 -20.61 -8.56 1.17
C ASN A 68 -21.50 -8.96 -0.02
N TYR A 69 -21.94 -7.97 -0.80
CA TYR A 69 -22.83 -8.16 -1.94
C TYR A 69 -22.10 -8.52 -3.23
N ASN A 70 -20.77 -8.34 -3.27
CA ASN A 70 -19.98 -8.66 -4.46
C ASN A 70 -18.58 -9.18 -4.09
N PRO A 71 -18.41 -10.52 -4.01
CA PRO A 71 -17.14 -11.16 -3.68
C PRO A 71 -16.03 -11.00 -4.73
N GLU A 72 -16.30 -10.41 -5.90
CA GLU A 72 -15.25 -10.04 -6.85
C GLU A 72 -14.60 -8.69 -6.48
N VAL A 73 -15.37 -7.79 -5.85
CA VAL A 73 -14.90 -6.47 -5.40
C VAL A 73 -14.30 -6.59 -4.00
N ILE A 74 -15.00 -7.23 -3.06
CA ILE A 74 -14.50 -7.55 -1.71
C ILE A 74 -14.21 -9.05 -1.66
N ARG A 75 -12.97 -9.42 -1.95
CA ARG A 75 -12.57 -10.81 -2.17
C ARG A 75 -12.49 -11.58 -0.84
N PRO A 76 -12.89 -12.86 -0.81
CA PRO A 76 -12.55 -13.74 0.30
C PRO A 76 -11.04 -13.80 0.51
N ARG A 77 -10.59 -14.02 1.77
CA ARG A 77 -9.17 -13.97 2.13
C ARG A 77 -8.29 -14.97 1.36
N ASP A 78 -8.79 -16.16 1.07
CA ASP A 78 -8.10 -17.19 0.29
C ASP A 78 -7.91 -16.83 -1.19
N LYS A 79 -8.66 -15.84 -1.66
CA LYS A 79 -8.59 -15.27 -3.01
C LYS A 79 -8.07 -13.84 -3.01
N ALA A 80 -7.41 -13.36 -1.95
CA ALA A 80 -6.89 -12.00 -1.89
C ALA A 80 -5.97 -11.65 -3.08
N LEU A 81 -5.88 -10.37 -3.44
CA LEU A 81 -4.95 -9.89 -4.48
C LEU A 81 -3.49 -10.17 -4.12
N THR A 82 -3.16 -9.98 -2.84
CA THR A 82 -1.88 -10.35 -2.25
C THR A 82 -2.10 -10.84 -0.82
N PRO A 83 -1.38 -11.88 -0.37
CA PRO A 83 -1.48 -12.39 0.99
C PRO A 83 -0.91 -11.42 2.03
N SER A 84 0.00 -10.52 1.65
CA SER A 84 0.55 -9.47 2.51
C SER A 84 0.55 -8.15 1.75
N GLY A 85 -0.54 -7.40 1.94
CA GLY A 85 -0.84 -6.16 1.24
C GLY A 85 -0.52 -4.88 2.00
N GLY A 86 -0.21 -4.98 3.29
CA GLY A 86 0.20 -3.84 4.10
C GLY A 86 1.48 -3.19 3.56
N ILE A 87 1.64 -1.90 3.88
CA ILE A 87 2.86 -1.16 3.58
C ILE A 87 4.02 -1.82 4.35
N ALA A 88 5.15 -2.01 3.68
CA ALA A 88 6.37 -2.52 4.31
C ALA A 88 7.31 -1.36 4.65
N VAL A 89 7.94 -1.43 5.82
CA VAL A 89 8.96 -0.46 6.25
C VAL A 89 10.36 -1.04 6.01
N LEU A 90 11.15 -0.34 5.20
CA LEU A 90 12.52 -0.69 4.86
C LEU A 90 13.49 0.11 5.72
N ARG A 91 14.53 -0.56 6.23
CA ARG A 91 15.62 0.06 7.01
C ARG A 91 16.98 -0.33 6.44
N GLY A 92 17.95 0.54 6.62
CA GLY A 92 19.33 0.33 6.20
C GLY A 92 20.13 1.61 6.24
N ASN A 93 21.38 1.57 5.81
CA ASN A 93 22.26 2.74 5.77
C ASN A 93 21.73 3.88 4.87
N LEU A 94 20.93 3.57 3.85
CA LEU A 94 20.31 4.58 2.97
C LEU A 94 19.04 5.20 3.56
N ALA A 95 18.31 4.46 4.40
CA ALA A 95 17.08 4.90 5.06
C ALA A 95 17.16 4.57 6.55
N PRO A 96 18.03 5.27 7.31
CA PRO A 96 18.26 4.96 8.73
C PRO A 96 16.97 5.12 9.56
N ASP A 97 16.20 6.15 9.26
CA ASP A 97 14.93 6.45 9.93
C ASP A 97 13.73 5.72 9.32
N GLY A 98 13.93 5.01 8.20
CA GLY A 98 12.94 4.19 7.53
C GLY A 98 12.45 4.77 6.19
N ALA A 99 12.10 3.87 5.28
CA ALA A 99 11.40 4.17 4.04
C ALA A 99 10.21 3.22 3.88
N ILE A 100 9.24 3.56 3.04
CA ILE A 100 8.05 2.74 2.82
C ILE A 100 7.95 2.27 1.38
N ILE A 101 7.43 1.06 1.19
CA ILE A 101 7.02 0.52 -0.11
C ILE A 101 5.63 -0.10 0.01
N LYS A 102 4.82 -0.01 -1.04
CA LYS A 102 3.51 -0.68 -1.14
C LYS A 102 3.67 -1.99 -1.94
N PRO A 103 3.79 -3.17 -1.28
CA PRO A 103 4.06 -4.42 -1.98
C PRO A 103 2.94 -4.84 -2.93
N SER A 104 1.68 -4.48 -2.63
CA SER A 104 0.50 -4.83 -3.44
C SER A 104 0.50 -4.23 -4.85
N ALA A 105 1.33 -3.23 -5.14
CA ALA A 105 1.48 -2.66 -6.47
C ALA A 105 2.92 -2.77 -7.01
N ALA A 106 3.76 -3.61 -6.39
CA ALA A 106 5.12 -3.86 -6.83
C ALA A 106 5.21 -5.13 -7.68
N SER A 107 6.13 -5.14 -8.65
CA SER A 107 6.41 -6.34 -9.44
C SER A 107 7.16 -7.37 -8.58
N PRO A 108 6.68 -8.63 -8.45
CA PRO A 108 7.28 -9.63 -7.55
C PRO A 108 8.78 -9.87 -7.79
N ALA A 109 9.20 -9.85 -9.06
CA ALA A 109 10.60 -10.05 -9.44
C ALA A 109 11.55 -8.94 -8.94
N LEU A 110 11.02 -7.74 -8.63
CA LEU A 110 11.81 -6.58 -8.18
C LEU A 110 11.86 -6.45 -6.65
N MET A 111 11.14 -7.29 -5.90
CA MET A 111 11.10 -7.23 -4.42
C MET A 111 12.44 -7.56 -3.76
N LYS A 112 13.35 -8.23 -4.48
CA LYS A 112 14.74 -8.44 -4.09
C LYS A 112 15.64 -8.11 -5.28
N HIS A 113 15.99 -6.82 -5.38
CA HIS A 113 16.73 -6.29 -6.51
C HIS A 113 18.01 -5.56 -6.08
N ARG A 114 19.03 -5.57 -6.94
CA ARG A 114 20.27 -4.79 -6.77
C ARG A 114 20.70 -4.27 -8.13
N GLY A 115 20.96 -2.97 -8.22
CA GLY A 115 21.33 -2.29 -9.45
C GLY A 115 22.21 -1.07 -9.22
N ARG A 116 22.74 -0.52 -10.32
CA ARG A 116 23.46 0.75 -10.31
C ARG A 116 22.48 1.90 -10.05
N ALA A 117 22.87 2.87 -9.22
CA ALA A 117 22.05 4.05 -8.98
C ALA A 117 22.14 5.02 -10.18
N VAL A 118 20.98 5.42 -10.71
CA VAL A 118 20.84 6.55 -11.63
C VAL A 118 20.23 7.68 -10.83
N VAL A 119 21.04 8.69 -10.52
CA VAL A 119 20.71 9.73 -9.57
C VAL A 119 20.20 10.98 -10.30
N PHE A 120 19.11 11.52 -9.78
CA PHE A 120 18.55 12.82 -10.11
C PHE A 120 18.61 13.72 -8.87
N GLU A 121 19.19 14.92 -9.03
CA GLU A 121 19.44 15.80 -7.88
C GLU A 121 18.16 16.46 -7.36
N ASP A 122 17.22 16.78 -8.25
CA ASP A 122 15.91 17.33 -7.91
C ASP A 122 14.89 17.02 -9.01
N ILE A 123 13.66 17.52 -8.83
CA ILE A 123 12.56 17.24 -9.76
C ILE A 123 12.81 17.83 -11.16
N ASP A 124 13.58 18.90 -11.28
CA ASP A 124 13.86 19.56 -12.55
C ASP A 124 14.96 18.80 -13.31
N ASP A 125 16.00 18.32 -12.60
CA ASP A 125 17.01 17.42 -13.15
C ASP A 125 16.39 16.10 -13.65
N TYR A 126 15.42 15.55 -12.91
CA TYR A 126 14.64 14.39 -13.36
C TYR A 126 13.92 14.66 -14.69
N LYS A 127 13.14 15.75 -14.76
CA LYS A 127 12.38 16.09 -15.96
C LYS A 127 13.27 16.39 -17.16
N ALA A 128 14.45 16.97 -16.94
CA ALA A 128 15.39 17.31 -18.01
C ALA A 128 16.04 16.07 -18.63
N ARG A 129 16.20 14.98 -17.88
CA ARG A 129 17.03 13.83 -18.27
C ARG A 129 16.27 12.54 -18.53
N VAL A 130 15.10 12.32 -17.92
CA VAL A 130 14.41 11.02 -17.97
C VAL A 130 14.03 10.58 -19.39
N ASP A 131 13.72 11.54 -20.26
CA ASP A 131 13.36 11.29 -21.67
C ASP A 131 14.56 11.45 -22.63
N ASP A 132 15.77 11.72 -22.13
CA ASP A 132 16.98 11.83 -22.95
C ASP A 132 17.43 10.42 -23.36
N PRO A 133 17.45 10.07 -24.68
CA PRO A 133 17.91 8.77 -25.14
C PRO A 133 19.40 8.52 -24.87
N ALA A 134 20.18 9.55 -24.51
CA ALA A 134 21.58 9.43 -24.11
C ALA A 134 21.76 9.14 -22.60
N LEU A 135 20.68 9.12 -21.81
CA LEU A 135 20.75 8.76 -20.40
C LEU A 135 21.25 7.31 -20.26
N ASP A 136 22.39 7.13 -19.60
CA ASP A 136 22.95 5.81 -19.28
C ASP A 136 22.12 5.13 -18.17
N VAL A 137 21.02 4.49 -18.57
CA VAL A 137 20.05 3.76 -17.73
C VAL A 137 19.60 2.47 -18.43
N ASP A 138 19.36 1.41 -17.64
CA ASP A 138 18.82 0.13 -18.09
C ASP A 138 17.74 -0.38 -17.12
N GLU A 139 17.09 -1.50 -17.44
CA GLU A 139 16.02 -2.09 -16.63
C GLU A 139 16.49 -2.62 -15.26
N ALA A 140 17.80 -2.82 -15.11
CA ALA A 140 18.42 -3.26 -13.85
C ALA A 140 18.80 -2.07 -12.95
N SER A 141 18.84 -0.85 -13.48
CA SER A 141 19.21 0.35 -12.76
C SER A 141 18.19 0.71 -11.68
N ILE A 142 18.63 1.45 -10.65
CA ILE A 142 17.79 1.97 -9.57
C ILE A 142 17.75 3.49 -9.71
N MET A 143 16.61 4.04 -10.10
CA MET A 143 16.40 5.48 -10.15
C MET A 143 16.30 6.04 -8.73
N VAL A 144 17.09 7.07 -8.43
CA VAL A 144 17.13 7.73 -7.11
C VAL A 144 16.92 9.22 -7.31
N LEU A 145 15.84 9.77 -6.75
CA LEU A 145 15.51 11.19 -6.78
C LEU A 145 15.71 11.80 -5.39
N LYS A 146 16.46 12.90 -5.30
CA LYS A 146 16.69 13.64 -4.05
C LYS A 146 15.84 14.91 -4.01
N ASN A 147 15.94 15.64 -2.89
CA ASN A 147 15.33 16.96 -2.70
C ASN A 147 13.81 17.04 -2.95
N CYS A 148 13.10 15.92 -2.74
CA CYS A 148 11.63 15.87 -2.82
C CYS A 148 10.94 15.60 -1.47
N GLY A 149 11.69 15.63 -0.36
CA GLY A 149 11.14 15.46 0.99
C GLY A 149 10.50 16.74 1.53
N PRO A 150 9.98 16.72 2.77
CA PRO A 150 9.24 17.84 3.36
C PRO A 150 9.94 19.18 3.21
N LYS A 151 11.24 19.28 3.53
CA LYS A 151 12.02 20.53 3.41
C LYS A 151 12.73 20.73 2.06
N GLY A 152 12.81 19.66 1.27
CA GLY A 152 13.54 19.67 0.00
C GLY A 152 12.69 20.22 -1.13
N TYR A 153 11.40 19.89 -1.10
CA TYR A 153 10.43 20.35 -2.08
C TYR A 153 9.75 21.65 -1.60
N PRO A 154 9.30 21.73 -0.33
CA PRO A 154 9.44 22.99 0.43
C PRO A 154 9.59 22.89 1.96
#